data_AF-A0A661XIR3-F1
#
_entry.id   AF-A0A661XIR3-F1
#
_cell.length_a   1.000
_cell.length_b   1.000
_cell.length_c   1.000
_cell.angle_alpha   90.00
_cell.angle_beta   90.00
_cell.angle_gamma   90.00
#
_symmetry.space_group_name_H-M   'P 1'
#
loop_
_entity.id
_entity.type
_entity.pdbx_description
1 polymer ?
#
loop_
_entity_poly.entity_id
_entity_poly.type
_entity_poly.pdbx_seq_one_letter_code
_entity_poly.pdbx_strand_id
1 'polypeptide(L)'
;MKTVIIYENSWIDYGAKPVSSSGEDIQRSIEYWWLELNENGVPIRELGFDINDQVKYAAPKNKDRGLWTDSMTYFKTPEEYVQVNNTFFEEQWRRFNAK
;
A
#
# COMPACT_ATOMS: atom_id res chain seq x y z
N MET A 1 12.92 -2.31 13.81
CA MET A 1 11.49 -2.43 14.19
C MET A 1 10.68 -2.19 12.93
N LYS A 2 9.63 -2.98 12.66
CA LYS A 2 8.80 -2.78 11.46
C LYS A 2 7.57 -1.96 11.81
N THR A 3 7.25 -0.97 10.99
CA THR A 3 6.12 -0.06 11.20
C THR A 3 5.13 -0.26 10.08
N VAL A 4 3.85 -0.45 10.42
CA VAL A 4 2.77 -0.45 9.44
C VAL A 4 1.97 0.83 9.58
N ILE A 5 1.64 1.44 8.45
CA ILE A 5 1.00 2.75 8.41
C ILE A 5 -0.24 2.75 7.52
N ILE A 6 -1.26 3.55 7.86
CA ILE A 6 -2.39 3.89 6.98
C ILE A 6 -2.06 5.19 6.27
N TYR A 7 -2.25 5.18 4.96
CA TYR A 7 -2.16 6.35 4.11
C TYR A 7 -3.46 6.51 3.33
N GLU A 8 -4.21 7.58 3.61
CA GLU A 8 -5.46 7.89 2.93
C GLU A 8 -5.16 8.60 1.59
N ASN A 9 -5.78 8.15 0.50
CA ASN A 9 -5.66 8.82 -0.79
C ASN A 9 -6.45 10.14 -0.76
N SER A 10 -5.85 11.22 -0.23
CA SER A 10 -6.32 12.56 -0.53
C SER A 10 -5.80 12.98 -1.91
N TRP A 11 -6.39 12.40 -2.98
CA TRP A 11 -6.14 12.70 -4.41
C TRP A 11 -4.78 13.36 -4.69
N ILE A 12 -3.69 12.61 -4.53
CA ILE A 12 -2.39 13.11 -4.96
C ILE A 12 -2.25 12.79 -6.44
N ASP A 13 -2.21 13.86 -7.23
CA ASP A 13 -1.81 13.90 -8.63
C ASP A 13 -0.31 13.55 -8.74
N TYR A 14 0.07 12.35 -8.31
CA TYR A 14 1.34 11.77 -8.72
C TYR A 14 1.13 11.37 -10.17
N GLY A 15 1.72 12.12 -11.09
CA GLY A 15 1.81 11.82 -12.53
C GLY A 15 2.50 10.48 -12.89
N ALA A 16 2.50 9.51 -11.98
CA ALA A 16 2.68 8.10 -12.24
C ALA A 16 1.53 7.63 -13.12
N LYS A 17 1.75 7.65 -14.44
CA LYS A 17 0.84 7.01 -15.37
C LYS A 17 0.85 5.51 -15.07
N PRO A 18 -0.29 4.91 -14.72
CA PRO A 18 -0.40 3.48 -14.44
C PRO A 18 0.09 2.66 -15.64
N VAL A 19 0.92 1.68 -15.34
CA VAL A 19 1.47 0.76 -16.33
C VAL A 19 0.39 -0.27 -16.66
N SER A 20 -0.30 -0.05 -17.78
CA SER A 20 -1.34 -0.89 -18.42
C SER A 20 -2.80 -0.58 -18.05
N SER A 21 -3.67 -0.70 -19.07
CA SER A 21 -5.10 -0.40 -19.06
C SER A 21 -5.95 -1.25 -18.09
N SER A 22 -5.39 -2.31 -17.50
CA SER A 22 -6.05 -3.10 -16.43
C SER A 22 -5.63 -2.67 -15.02
N GLY A 23 -4.51 -1.97 -14.87
CA GLY A 23 -4.01 -1.47 -13.58
C GLY A 23 -4.67 -0.16 -13.14
N GLU A 24 -5.13 0.65 -14.11
CA GLU A 24 -5.86 1.91 -13.86
C GLU A 24 -7.09 1.71 -12.99
N ASP A 25 -7.90 0.70 -13.28
CA ASP A 25 -9.20 0.52 -12.64
C ASP A 25 -9.06 0.05 -11.19
N ILE A 26 -8.07 -0.81 -10.91
CA ILE A 26 -7.82 -1.28 -9.55
C ILE A 26 -7.31 -0.12 -8.69
N GLN A 27 -6.35 0.66 -9.19
CA GLN A 27 -5.80 1.79 -8.43
C GLN A 27 -6.84 2.88 -8.14
N ARG A 28 -7.74 3.16 -9.09
CA ARG A 28 -8.86 4.10 -8.86
C ARG A 28 -9.86 3.63 -7.83
N SER A 29 -9.94 2.32 -7.56
CA SER A 29 -10.82 1.76 -6.54
C SER A 29 -10.20 1.71 -5.15
N ILE A 30 -8.94 2.13 -4.98
CA ILE A 30 -8.27 2.15 -3.69
C ILE A 30 -8.55 3.48 -2.98
N GLU A 31 -9.15 3.40 -1.79
CA GLU A 31 -9.42 4.55 -0.93
C GLU A 31 -8.25 4.84 0.01
N TYR A 32 -7.59 3.79 0.52
CA TYR A 32 -6.45 3.93 1.40
C TYR A 32 -5.49 2.75 1.28
N TRP A 33 -4.27 2.97 1.76
CA TRP A 33 -3.19 1.99 1.72
C TRP A 33 -2.75 1.64 3.12
N TRP A 34 -2.44 0.36 3.34
CA TRP A 34 -1.54 -0.03 4.42
C TRP A 34 -0.16 -0.30 3.84
N LEU A 35 0.87 0.31 4.44
CA LEU A 35 2.25 0.13 4.02
C LEU A 35 3.05 -0.48 5.17
N GLU A 36 3.76 -1.57 4.92
CA GLU A 36 4.83 -2.02 5.81
C GLU A 36 6.12 -1.30 5.42
N LEU A 37 6.71 -0.59 6.37
CA LEU A 37 7.94 0.15 6.19
C LEU A 37 9.13 -0.60 6.78
N ASN A 38 10.29 -0.46 6.13
CA ASN A 38 11.57 -0.83 6.73
C ASN A 38 12.05 0.24 7.74
N GLU A 39 13.21 -0.01 8.34
CA GLU A 39 13.82 0.88 9.33
C GLU A 39 14.15 2.29 8.84
N ASN A 40 14.22 2.49 7.53
CA ASN A 40 14.49 3.79 6.90
C ASN A 40 13.20 4.52 6.48
N GLY A 41 12.02 3.99 6.84
CA GLY A 41 10.73 4.54 6.44
C GLY A 41 10.37 4.29 4.97
N VAL A 42 11.02 3.30 4.34
CA VAL A 42 10.75 2.93 2.94
C VAL A 42 9.70 1.81 2.90
N PRO A 43 8.63 1.94 2.09
CA PRO A 43 7.68 0.87 1.87
C PRO A 43 8.36 -0.38 1.32
N ILE A 44 8.09 -1.53 1.94
CA ILE A 44 8.56 -2.86 1.49
C ILE A 44 7.41 -3.81 1.15
N ARG A 45 6.21 -3.53 1.66
CA ARG A 45 4.95 -4.16 1.25
C ARG A 45 3.82 -3.14 1.30
N GLU A 46 2.83 -3.32 0.46
CA GLU A 46 1.63 -2.49 0.40
C GLU A 46 0.37 -3.33 0.22
N LEU A 47 -0.71 -2.86 0.82
CA LEU A 47 -2.08 -3.35 0.65
C LEU A 47 -2.97 -2.18 0.29
N GLY A 48 -3.68 -2.25 -0.82
CA GLY A 48 -4.68 -1.27 -1.21
C GLY A 48 -6.08 -1.75 -0.85
N PHE A 49 -6.84 -0.91 -0.17
CA PHE A 49 -8.20 -1.19 0.30
C PHE A 49 -9.23 -0.36 -0.45
N ASP A 50 -10.38 -0.97 -0.75
CA ASP A 50 -11.54 -0.24 -1.26
C ASP A 50 -12.36 0.41 -0.13
N ILE A 51 -13.45 1.09 -0.52
CA ILE A 51 -14.40 1.74 0.41
C ILE A 51 -15.12 0.77 1.37
N ASN A 52 -15.03 -0.55 1.14
CA ASN A 52 -15.63 -1.58 1.99
C ASN A 52 -14.57 -2.32 2.83
N ASP A 53 -13.39 -1.72 3.03
CA ASP A 53 -12.24 -2.28 3.74
C ASP A 53 -11.76 -3.63 3.16
N GLN A 54 -11.99 -3.89 1.88
CA GLN A 54 -11.51 -5.09 1.22
C GLN A 54 -10.18 -4.84 0.51
N VAL A 55 -9.21 -5.71 0.76
CA VAL A 55 -7.95 -5.70 0.01
C VAL A 55 -8.22 -6.00 -1.47
N LYS A 56 -7.97 -5.02 -2.35
CA LYS A 56 -8.03 -5.17 -3.80
C LYS A 56 -6.66 -5.28 -4.45
N TYR A 57 -5.64 -4.81 -3.75
CA TYR A 57 -4.28 -4.78 -4.26
C TYR A 57 -3.28 -5.19 -3.18
N ALA A 58 -2.23 -5.91 -3.58
CA ALA A 58 -1.09 -6.19 -2.73
C ALA A 58 0.20 -6.27 -3.56
N ALA A 59 1.25 -5.63 -3.08
CA ALA A 59 2.57 -5.71 -3.69
C ALA A 59 3.70 -5.66 -2.64
N PRO A 60 4.89 -6.21 -2.93
CA PRO A 60 5.24 -6.94 -4.15
C PRO A 60 4.54 -8.31 -4.24
N LYS A 61 4.08 -8.65 -5.45
CA LYS A 61 3.54 -9.99 -5.79
C LYS A 61 4.08 -10.41 -7.15
N ASN A 62 4.86 -11.49 -7.20
CA ASN A 62 5.56 -11.96 -8.41
C ASN A 62 6.48 -10.89 -9.02
N LYS A 63 6.15 -10.41 -10.24
CA LYS A 63 6.90 -9.37 -10.96
C LYS A 63 6.35 -7.96 -10.70
N ASP A 64 5.18 -7.84 -10.09
CA ASP A 64 4.60 -6.54 -9.74
C ASP A 64 5.28 -6.01 -8.48
N ARG A 65 5.92 -4.85 -8.64
CA ARG A 65 6.69 -4.19 -7.59
C ARG A 65 5.87 -3.21 -6.78
N GLY A 66 4.61 -2.94 -7.11
CA GLY A 66 3.76 -2.02 -6.35
C GLY A 66 3.97 -0.56 -6.68
N LEU A 67 3.00 0.26 -6.26
CA LEU A 67 3.02 1.71 -6.45
C LEU A 67 3.99 2.39 -5.47
N TRP A 68 3.84 2.12 -4.18
CA TRP A 68 4.64 2.72 -3.10
C TRP A 68 5.97 2.04 -2.95
N THR A 69 5.99 0.71 -3.08
CA THR A 69 7.21 -0.10 -2.99
C THR A 69 8.18 0.11 -4.16
N ASP A 70 7.72 0.66 -5.30
CA ASP A 70 8.59 1.11 -6.41
C ASP A 70 8.81 2.65 -6.41
N SER A 71 8.15 3.38 -5.49
CA SER A 71 8.31 4.83 -5.37
C SER A 71 9.55 5.22 -4.58
N MET A 72 10.06 6.43 -4.80
CA MET A 72 11.07 7.07 -3.93
C MET A 72 10.44 7.79 -2.72
N THR A 73 9.26 7.35 -2.26
CA THR A 73 8.57 7.97 -1.12
C THR A 73 9.12 7.43 0.19
N TYR A 74 9.30 8.32 1.17
CA TYR A 74 9.79 7.98 2.50
C TYR A 74 8.85 8.58 3.54
N PHE A 75 8.42 7.76 4.50
CA PHE A 75 7.55 8.19 5.60
C PHE A 75 8.38 8.29 6.87
N LYS A 76 8.56 9.50 7.39
CA LYS A 76 9.51 9.76 8.49
C LYS A 76 8.85 10.26 9.74
N THR A 77 7.71 10.94 9.65
CA THR A 77 7.08 11.54 10.82
C THR A 77 5.70 10.91 11.09
N PRO A 78 5.34 10.66 12.37
CA PRO A 78 4.05 10.07 12.72
C PRO A 78 2.83 10.92 12.32
N GLU A 79 3.02 12.20 11.99
CA GLU A 79 1.95 13.07 11.50
C GLU A 79 1.57 12.76 10.05
N GLU A 80 2.42 12.05 9.30
CA GLU A 80 2.18 11.66 7.90
C GLU A 80 1.25 10.44 7.79
N TYR A 81 0.96 9.73 8.89
CA TYR A 81 0.24 8.47 8.85
C TYR A 81 -0.33 8.00 10.20
N VAL A 82 -1.26 7.05 10.15
CA VAL A 82 -1.75 6.33 11.34
C VAL A 82 -1.08 4.97 11.47
N GLN A 83 -0.55 4.62 12.64
CA GLN A 83 0.05 3.30 12.84
C GLN A 83 -1.02 2.20 12.89
N VAL A 84 -0.75 1.09 12.19
CA VAL A 84 -1.56 -0.13 12.24
C VAL A 84 -0.79 -1.21 13.00
N ASN A 85 -1.52 -2.08 13.68
CA ASN A 85 -0.93 -3.27 14.28
C ASN A 85 -0.37 -4.21 13.20
N ASN A 86 0.91 -4.56 13.33
CA ASN A 86 1.60 -5.48 12.42
C ASN A 86 0.88 -6.82 12.24
N THR A 87 0.24 -7.35 13.29
CA THR A 87 -0.50 -8.63 13.21
C THR A 87 -1.67 -8.52 12.24
N PHE A 88 -2.43 -7.42 12.26
CA PHE A 88 -3.54 -7.23 11.32
C PHE A 88 -3.06 -7.12 9.87
N PHE A 89 -1.93 -6.44 9.66
CA PHE A 89 -1.32 -6.37 8.33
C PHE A 89 -0.98 -7.76 7.79
N GLU A 90 -0.30 -8.58 8.60
CA GLU A 90 0.10 -9.94 8.19
C GLU A 90 -1.10 -10.84 7.91
N GLU A 91 -2.18 -10.72 8.69
CA GLU A 91 -3.41 -11.46 8.44
C GLU A 91 -4.03 -11.11 7.08
N GLN A 92 -4.15 -9.82 6.77
CA GLN A 92 -4.68 -9.37 5.47
C GLN A 92 -3.75 -9.77 4.31
N TRP A 93 -2.44 -9.62 4.49
CA TRP A 93 -1.44 -10.02 3.52
C TRP A 93 -1.53 -11.52 3.18
N ARG A 94 -1.65 -12.38 4.19
CA ARG A 94 -1.82 -13.83 4.00
C ARG A 94 -3.14 -14.16 3.32
N ARG A 95 -4.25 -13.55 3.76
CA ARG A 95 -5.59 -13.76 3.18
C ARG A 95 -5.64 -13.41 1.70
N PHE A 96 -4.99 -12.32 1.29
CA PHE A 96 -4.96 -11.91 -0.11
C PHE A 96 -4.07 -12.81 -0.97
N ASN A 97 -2.95 -13.30 -0.45
CA ASN A 97 -2.02 -14.16 -1.18
C ASN A 97 -2.43 -15.65 -1.20
N ALA A 98 -3.33 -16.08 -0.32
CA ALA A 98 -3.91 -17.42 -0.34
C ALA A 98 -5.01 -17.61 -1.41
N LYS A 99 -5.45 -16.52 -2.05
CA LYS A 99 -6.37 -16.52 -3.19
C LYS A 99 -5.61 -16.64 -4.50
#